data_AF-A0A3M3WZ38-F1
#
_entry.id   AF-A0A3M3WZ38-F1
#
_cell.length_a   1.000
_cell.length_b   1.000
_cell.length_c   1.000
_cell.angle_alpha   90.00
_cell.angle_beta   90.00
_cell.angle_gamma   90.00
#
_symmetry.space_group_name_H-M   'P 1'
#
loop_
_entity.id
_entity.type
_entity.pdbx_description
1 polymer ?
#
loop_
_entity_poly.entity_id
_entity_poly.type
_entity_poly.pdbx_seq_one_letter_code
_entity_poly.pdbx_strand_id
1 'polypeptide(L)'
;MRGSAPQALSGLERPDAIFIGGGVTRIGVLETCWEQLRPGGRLVANAVTLQSETALMAWRERHGGELTRIHVAHAQPLGEFDTWRQALPITLLDVVKP
;
A
#
# COMPACT_ATOMS: atom_id res chain seq x y z
N MET A 1 -4.11 19.38 -2.52
CA MET A 1 -4.57 19.11 -3.91
C MET A 1 -5.37 17.81 -3.92
N ARG A 2 -6.34 17.65 -4.82
CA ARG A 2 -7.07 16.38 -5.03
C ARG A 2 -7.02 16.04 -6.53
N GLY A 3 -6.79 14.78 -6.88
CA GLY A 3 -6.75 14.31 -8.27
C GLY A 3 -6.36 12.84 -8.37
N SER A 4 -6.33 12.30 -9.60
CA SER A 4 -6.01 10.89 -9.85
C SER A 4 -4.50 10.66 -9.98
N ALA A 5 -3.97 9.65 -9.29
CA ALA A 5 -2.63 9.16 -9.54
C ALA A 5 -2.57 8.37 -10.87
N PRO A 6 -1.46 8.47 -11.64
CA PRO A 6 -0.25 9.23 -11.32
C PRO A 6 -0.30 10.72 -11.69
N GLN A 7 -1.27 11.18 -12.51
CA GLN A 7 -1.24 12.51 -13.12
C GLN A 7 -1.26 13.66 -12.11
N ALA A 8 -2.00 13.50 -11.01
CA ALA A 8 -2.10 14.49 -9.95
C ALA A 8 -0.81 14.65 -9.12
N LEU A 9 0.19 13.80 -9.32
CA LEU A 9 1.50 13.93 -8.69
C LEU A 9 2.42 14.90 -9.46
N SER A 10 2.07 15.26 -10.70
CA SER A 10 2.86 16.16 -11.52
C SER A 10 2.89 17.58 -10.94
N GLY A 11 4.09 18.16 -10.83
CA GLY A 11 4.30 19.52 -10.35
C GLY A 11 4.17 19.70 -8.83
N LEU A 12 3.97 18.61 -8.08
CA LEU A 12 4.03 18.67 -6.62
C LEU A 12 5.48 18.72 -6.13
N GLU A 13 5.68 19.31 -4.95
CA GLU A 13 6.94 19.17 -4.24
C GLU A 13 7.18 17.70 -3.92
N ARG A 14 8.42 17.24 -4.10
CA ARG A 14 8.80 15.86 -3.78
C ARG A 14 8.53 15.58 -2.30
N PRO A 15 7.75 14.56 -1.94
CA PRO A 15 7.46 14.26 -0.55
C PRO A 15 8.56 13.44 0.14
N ASP A 16 8.59 13.48 1.46
CA ASP A 16 9.42 12.60 2.31
C ASP A 16 8.72 11.26 2.61
N ALA A 17 7.40 11.20 2.45
CA ALA A 17 6.62 9.97 2.64
C ALA A 17 5.45 9.87 1.66
N ILE A 18 5.19 8.65 1.17
CA ILE A 18 4.04 8.33 0.31
C ILE A 18 3.30 7.13 0.89
N PHE A 19 1.97 7.24 0.95
CA PHE A 19 1.08 6.15 1.28
C PHE A 19 0.18 5.80 0.09
N ILE A 20 0.13 4.51 -0.28
CA ILE A 20 -0.71 3.99 -1.35
C ILE A 20 -1.74 3.03 -0.76
N GLY A 21 -2.95 3.54 -0.51
CA GLY A 21 -4.05 2.72 0.02
C GLY A 21 -4.71 1.80 -1.02
N GLY A 22 -4.52 2.06 -2.30
CA GLY A 22 -5.08 1.27 -3.40
C GLY A 22 -4.50 1.69 -4.75
N GLY A 23 -4.73 0.89 -5.78
CA GLY A 23 -4.21 1.16 -7.13
C GLY A 23 -2.74 0.78 -7.33
N VAL A 24 -2.16 -0.05 -6.46
CA VAL A 24 -0.80 -0.61 -6.64
C VAL A 24 -0.65 -1.46 -7.91
N THR A 25 -1.76 -1.94 -8.46
CA THR A 25 -1.81 -2.66 -9.74
C THR A 25 -2.01 -1.75 -10.95
N ARG A 26 -2.28 -0.45 -10.74
CA ARG A 26 -2.42 0.51 -11.84
C ARG A 26 -1.03 0.83 -12.37
N ILE A 27 -0.88 0.65 -13.67
CA ILE A 27 0.37 0.87 -14.38
C ILE A 27 0.90 2.28 -14.09
N GLY A 28 2.16 2.36 -13.68
CA GLY A 28 2.88 3.62 -13.47
C GLY A 28 2.65 4.28 -12.11
N VAL A 29 1.71 3.80 -11.28
CA VAL A 29 1.45 4.42 -9.97
C VAL A 29 2.62 4.19 -9.01
N LEU A 30 3.08 2.95 -8.85
CA LEU A 30 4.21 2.64 -7.97
C LEU A 30 5.49 3.33 -8.48
N GLU A 31 5.74 3.27 -9.78
CA GLU A 31 6.89 3.90 -10.43
C GLU A 31 6.89 5.42 -10.23
N THR A 32 5.78 6.10 -10.52
CA THR A 32 5.69 7.56 -10.37
C THR A 32 5.82 7.97 -8.91
N CYS A 33 5.18 7.25 -7.98
CA CYS A 33 5.34 7.51 -6.54
C CYS A 33 6.81 7.37 -6.13
N TRP A 34 7.47 6.31 -6.55
CA TRP A 34 8.88 6.08 -6.24
C TRP A 34 9.78 7.16 -6.82
N GLU A 35 9.55 7.59 -8.05
CA GLU A 35 10.32 8.66 -8.71
C GLU A 35 10.17 10.01 -8.00
N GLN A 36 8.96 10.34 -7.57
CA GLN A 36 8.65 11.59 -6.87
C GLN A 36 9.14 11.60 -5.42
N LEU A 37 9.25 10.43 -4.77
CA LEU A 37 9.76 10.31 -3.42
C LEU A 37 11.22 10.79 -3.33
N ARG A 38 11.54 11.57 -2.30
CA ARG A 38 12.93 11.99 -2.03
C ARG A 38 13.81 10.77 -1.65
N PRO A 39 15.12 10.79 -1.96
CA PRO A 39 16.08 9.89 -1.32
C PRO A 39 15.96 9.96 0.21
N GLY A 40 16.02 8.82 0.89
CA GLY A 40 15.71 8.69 2.32
C GLY A 40 14.22 8.72 2.69
N GLY A 41 13.34 8.99 1.72
CA GLY A 41 11.90 9.02 1.91
C GLY A 41 11.29 7.62 2.03
N ARG A 42 10.11 7.52 2.64
CA ARG A 42 9.42 6.25 2.93
C ARG A 42 8.20 6.04 2.04
N LEU A 43 8.07 4.85 1.45
CA LEU A 43 6.87 4.42 0.73
C LEU A 43 6.19 3.28 1.49
N VAL A 44 4.91 3.47 1.80
CA VAL A 44 4.05 2.43 2.38
C VAL A 44 2.90 2.14 1.43
N ALA A 45 2.64 0.87 1.14
CA ALA A 45 1.57 0.47 0.23
C ALA A 45 0.78 -0.72 0.76
N ASN A 46 -0.55 -0.67 0.63
CA ASN A 46 -1.45 -1.73 1.08
C ASN A 46 -1.99 -2.54 -0.11
N ALA A 47 -2.10 -3.85 0.08
CA ALA A 47 -2.68 -4.81 -0.83
C ALA A 47 -3.68 -5.70 -0.09
N VAL A 48 -4.82 -5.97 -0.72
CA VAL A 48 -5.89 -6.86 -0.18
C VAL A 48 -6.34 -7.92 -1.17
N THR A 49 -5.92 -7.81 -2.44
CA THR A 49 -6.17 -8.81 -3.49
C THR A 49 -4.87 -9.51 -3.84
N LEU A 50 -4.95 -10.76 -4.30
CA LEU A 50 -3.77 -11.52 -4.74
C LEU A 50 -2.93 -10.77 -5.79
N GLN A 51 -3.59 -10.09 -6.74
CA GLN A 51 -2.90 -9.31 -7.78
C GLN A 51 -2.13 -8.13 -7.18
N SER A 52 -2.72 -7.43 -6.21
CA SER A 52 -2.03 -6.36 -5.49
C SER A 52 -0.88 -6.89 -4.63
N GLU A 53 -1.03 -8.07 -4.02
CA GLU A 53 0.03 -8.71 -3.24
C GLU A 53 1.22 -9.09 -4.12
N THR A 54 0.96 -9.73 -5.28
CA THR A 54 2.01 -10.05 -6.26
C THR A 54 2.74 -8.80 -6.75
N ALA A 55 2.03 -7.70 -6.99
CA ALA A 55 2.66 -6.43 -7.37
C ALA A 55 3.59 -5.91 -6.27
N LEU A 56 3.19 -5.97 -4.99
CA LEU A 56 4.04 -5.58 -3.87
C LEU A 56 5.24 -6.52 -3.67
N MET A 57 5.07 -7.83 -3.88
CA MET A 57 6.17 -8.80 -3.86
C MET A 57 7.22 -8.48 -4.92
N ALA A 58 6.79 -8.27 -6.17
CA ALA A 58 7.67 -7.89 -7.27
C ALA A 58 8.32 -6.51 -7.04
N TRP A 59 7.65 -5.59 -6.34
CA TRP A 59 8.24 -4.30 -5.96
C TRP A 59 9.33 -4.46 -4.91
N ARG A 60 9.07 -5.27 -3.87
CA ARG A 60 10.04 -5.61 -2.83
C ARG A 60 11.29 -6.26 -3.40
N GLU A 61 11.14 -7.19 -4.35
CA GLU A 61 12.29 -7.84 -5.00
C GLU A 61 13.22 -6.83 -5.69
N ARG A 62 12.66 -5.75 -6.25
CA ARG A 62 13.42 -4.71 -6.95
C ARG A 62 14.02 -3.65 -6.03
N HIS A 63 13.31 -3.25 -4.97
CA HIS A 63 13.67 -2.07 -4.16
C HIS A 63 13.94 -2.40 -2.68
N GLY A 64 13.85 -3.66 -2.29
CA GLY A 64 13.95 -4.09 -0.90
C GLY A 64 12.71 -3.73 -0.08
N GLY A 65 12.91 -3.59 1.23
CA GLY A 65 11.84 -3.35 2.19
C GLY A 65 11.21 -4.61 2.77
N GLU A 66 10.18 -4.39 3.59
CA GLU A 66 9.53 -5.42 4.39
C GLU A 66 8.08 -5.59 3.98
N LEU A 67 7.63 -6.86 3.91
CA LEU A 67 6.23 -7.20 3.74
C LEU A 67 5.68 -7.69 5.08
N THR A 68 4.59 -7.07 5.53
CA THR A 68 3.87 -7.48 6.74
C THR A 68 2.44 -7.86 6.37
N ARG A 69 1.97 -9.03 6.81
CA ARG A 69 0.57 -9.43 6.64
C ARG A 69 -0.18 -9.29 7.96
N ILE A 70 -1.29 -8.57 7.93
CA ILE A 70 -2.12 -8.28 9.11
C ILE A 70 -3.50 -8.91 8.93
N HIS A 71 -3.93 -9.65 9.96
CA HIS A 71 -5.28 -10.17 10.09
C HIS A 71 -5.98 -9.47 11.26
N VAL A 72 -7.17 -8.94 11.02
CA VAL A 72 -7.99 -8.29 12.04
C VAL A 72 -9.37 -8.93 12.04
N ALA A 73 -9.92 -9.13 13.24
CA ALA A 73 -11.29 -9.56 13.43
C ALA A 73 -11.97 -8.67 14.46
N HIS A 74 -13.27 -8.43 14.27
CA HIS A 74 -14.09 -7.70 15.23
C HIS A 74 -15.19 -8.62 15.75
N ALA A 75 -15.49 -8.51 17.04
CA ALA A 75 -16.66 -9.17 17.62
C ALA A 75 -17.92 -8.57 16.98
N GLN A 76 -18.82 -9.42 16.50
CA GLN A 76 -20.12 -9.06 15.96
C GLN A 76 -21.19 -10.07 16.37
N PRO A 77 -22.46 -9.67 16.46
CA PRO A 77 -23.54 -10.58 16.85
C PRO A 77 -23.72 -11.77 15.89
N LEU A 78 -24.04 -12.92 16.47
CA LEU A 78 -24.47 -14.16 15.84
C LEU A 78 -25.62 -14.77 16.66
N GLY A 79 -26.84 -14.29 16.40
CA GLY A 79 -27.98 -14.62 17.24
C GLY A 79 -27.84 -13.96 18.62
N GLU A 80 -27.93 -14.74 19.69
CA GLU A 80 -27.80 -14.27 21.08
C GLU A 80 -26.35 -14.22 21.59
N PHE A 81 -25.38 -14.67 20.80
CA PHE A 81 -23.96 -14.68 21.15
C PHE A 81 -23.14 -13.78 20.23
N ASP A 82 -21.90 -13.49 20.61
CA ASP A 82 -20.92 -12.83 19.75
C ASP A 82 -20.03 -13.83 19.00
N THR A 83 -19.63 -13.46 17.80
CA THR A 83 -18.65 -14.20 16.99
C THR A 83 -17.58 -13.27 16.43
N TRP A 84 -16.42 -13.83 16.08
CA TRP A 84 -15.38 -13.08 15.37
C TRP A 84 -15.68 -13.02 13.88
N ARG A 85 -15.91 -11.82 13.35
CA ARG A 85 -15.99 -11.58 11.90
C ARG A 85 -14.64 -11.06 11.42
N GLN A 86 -13.94 -11.87 10.64
CA GLN A 86 -12.62 -11.52 10.09
C GLN A 86 -12.77 -10.55 8.92
N ALA A 87 -11.96 -9.49 8.93
CA ALA A 87 -11.75 -8.66 7.76
C ALA A 87 -10.86 -9.38 6.74
N LEU A 88 -10.87 -8.93 5.49
CA LEU A 88 -9.87 -9.37 4.53
C LEU A 88 -8.47 -9.01 5.06
N PRO A 89 -7.50 -9.93 4.97
CA PRO A 89 -6.13 -9.64 5.38
C PRO A 89 -5.54 -8.53 4.51
N ILE A 90 -4.68 -7.72 5.12
CA ILE A 90 -3.95 -6.64 4.45
C ILE A 90 -2.47 -7.02 4.43
N THR A 91 -1.87 -7.04 3.24
CA THR A 91 -0.42 -7.07 3.08
C THR A 91 0.08 -5.64 2.92
N LEU A 92 1.00 -5.23 3.77
CA LEU A 92 1.68 -3.94 3.69
C LEU A 92 3.10 -4.14 3.17
N LEU A 93 3.52 -3.28 2.24
CA LEU A 93 4.93 -3.04 1.94
C LEU A 93 5.39 -1.78 2.67
N ASP A 94 6.53 -1.87 3.33
CA ASP A 94 7.26 -0.74 3.90
C ASP A 94 8.68 -0.70 3.32
N VAL A 95 9.03 0.39 2.64
CA VAL A 95 10.33 0.54 1.98
C VAL A 95 10.84 1.98 2.10
N VAL A 96 12.14 2.11 2.37
CA VAL A 96 12.85 3.40 2.35
C VAL A 96 13.61 3.51 1.04
N LYS A 97 13.47 4.66 0.37
CA LYS A 97 14.20 4.96 -0.85
C LYS A 97 15.68 5.25 -0.51
N PRO A 98 16.64 4.59 -1.20
CA PRO A 98 18.05 4.89 -1.04
C PRO A 98 18.41 6.35 -1.32
#